data_AF-A0A7X6WBE0-F1
#
_entry.id   AF-A0A7X6WBE0-F1
#
_cell.length_a   1.000
_cell.length_b   1.000
_cell.length_c   1.000
_cell.angle_alpha   90.00
_cell.angle_beta   90.00
_cell.angle_gamma   90.00
#
_symmetry.space_group_name_H-M   'P 1'
#
loop_
_entity.id
_entity.type
_entity.pdbx_description
1 polymer ?
#
loop_
_entity_poly.entity_id
_entity_poly.type
_entity_poly.pdbx_seq_one_letter_code
_entity_poly.pdbx_strand_id
1 'polypeptide(L)'
;YRLTRYTFFHLHGMKDWPNMLAIVSVVIIILASIFSKRIAAIAAVVAYLGGFAIAMLFNQDGLDPGGGRTNNAWIIWTVAYIVIVLVGFLIDFIIHRRGLDHATKDSQK
;
A
#
# COMPACT_ATOMS: atom_id res chain seq x y z
N TYR A 1 8.46 20.68 -4.42
CA TYR A 1 9.48 19.62 -4.26
C TYR A 1 10.25 19.70 -2.94
N ARG A 2 10.71 20.88 -2.47
CA ARG A 2 11.51 20.97 -1.23
C ARG A 2 10.70 20.95 0.08
N LEU A 3 9.52 21.55 0.13
CA LEU A 3 8.72 21.64 1.36
C LEU A 3 8.12 20.31 1.80
N THR A 4 7.57 19.54 0.87
CA THR A 4 7.02 18.20 1.16
C THR A 4 8.06 17.26 1.71
N ARG A 5 9.31 17.33 1.22
CA ARG A 5 10.40 16.49 1.75
C ARG A 5 10.70 16.79 3.21
N TYR A 6 10.75 18.06 3.61
CA TYR A 6 11.12 18.43 4.99
C TYR A 6 10.00 18.20 6.01
N THR A 7 8.74 18.45 5.65
CA THR A 7 7.60 18.15 6.54
C THR A 7 7.34 16.66 6.65
N PHE A 8 7.51 15.90 5.56
CA PHE A 8 7.49 14.44 5.61
C PHE A 8 8.68 13.90 6.43
N PHE A 9 9.89 14.44 6.25
CA PHE A 9 11.09 14.01 6.97
C PHE A 9 10.96 13.96 8.49
N HIS A 10 10.29 14.94 9.09
CA HIS A 10 10.17 15.01 10.55
C HIS A 10 9.10 14.05 11.11
N LEU A 11 8.20 13.58 10.25
CA LEU A 11 7.01 12.81 10.62
C LEU A 11 7.14 11.30 10.38
N HIS A 12 8.23 10.80 9.77
CA HIS A 12 8.31 9.39 9.34
C HIS A 12 9.37 8.53 10.01
N GLY A 13 10.24 9.12 10.82
CA GLY A 13 11.32 8.37 11.51
C GLY A 13 12.43 7.84 10.60
N MET A 14 12.22 7.66 9.28
CA MET A 14 13.23 7.22 8.32
C MET A 14 13.15 7.96 6.98
N LYS A 15 14.34 8.31 6.47
CA LYS A 15 14.59 9.30 5.40
C LYS A 15 13.96 8.98 4.04
N ASP A 16 13.93 7.71 3.67
CA ASP A 16 13.61 7.27 2.29
C ASP A 16 12.45 6.26 2.21
N TRP A 17 11.88 5.87 3.35
CA TRP A 17 10.80 4.86 3.42
C TRP A 17 9.51 5.25 2.66
N PRO A 18 9.01 6.51 2.75
CA PRO A 18 7.85 6.95 1.98
C PRO A 18 8.05 6.88 0.46
N ASN A 19 9.27 7.17 0.00
CA ASN A 19 9.62 7.11 -1.43
C ASN A 19 9.68 5.67 -1.90
N MET A 20 10.22 4.76 -1.08
CA MET A 20 10.28 3.34 -1.41
C MET A 20 8.86 2.75 -1.57
N LEU A 21 7.96 3.04 -0.64
CA LEU A 21 6.55 2.62 -0.72
C LEU A 21 5.84 3.22 -1.94
N ALA A 22 6.13 4.48 -2.30
CA ALA A 22 5.56 5.11 -3.49
C ALA A 22 6.01 4.40 -4.78
N ILE A 23 7.31 4.09 -4.89
CA ILE A 23 7.86 3.35 -6.03
C ILE A 23 7.21 1.96 -6.12
N VAL A 24 7.13 1.23 -5.00
CA VAL A 24 6.45 -0.08 -4.97
C VAL A 24 4.99 0.04 -5.41
N SER A 25 4.27 1.05 -4.93
CA SER A 25 2.87 1.30 -5.32
C SER A 25 2.73 1.54 -6.82
N VAL A 26 3.62 2.35 -7.40
CA VAL A 26 3.65 2.61 -8.85
C VAL A 26 3.94 1.32 -9.63
N VAL A 27 4.90 0.51 -9.20
CA VAL A 27 5.19 -0.79 -9.84
C VAL A 27 3.97 -1.70 -9.80
N ILE A 28 3.27 -1.79 -8.67
CA ILE A 28 2.04 -2.59 -8.55
C ILE A 28 0.96 -2.06 -9.48
N ILE A 29 0.78 -0.74 -9.58
CA ILE A 29 -0.21 -0.13 -10.49
C ILE A 29 0.12 -0.44 -11.96
N ILE A 30 1.40 -0.36 -12.35
CA ILE A 30 1.84 -0.70 -13.71
C ILE A 30 1.52 -2.17 -14.02
N LEU A 31 1.90 -3.08 -13.12
CA LEU A 31 1.61 -4.51 -13.29
C LEU A 31 0.11 -4.76 -13.35
N ALA A 32 -0.66 -4.20 -12.42
CA ALA A 32 -2.12 -4.32 -12.39
C ALA A 32 -2.77 -3.78 -13.67
N SER A 33 -2.24 -2.70 -14.24
CA SER A 33 -2.73 -2.12 -15.50
C SER A 33 -2.48 -3.06 -16.68
N ILE A 34 -1.31 -3.71 -16.74
CA ILE A 34 -0.99 -4.70 -17.78
C ILE A 34 -1.95 -5.89 -17.72
N PHE A 35 -2.28 -6.36 -16.52
CA PHE A 35 -3.20 -7.49 -16.33
C PHE A 35 -4.70 -7.10 -16.34
N SER A 36 -5.05 -5.84 -16.64
CA SER A 36 -6.42 -5.29 -16.56
C SER A 36 -7.09 -5.46 -15.18
N LYS A 37 -6.28 -5.53 -14.14
CA LYS A 37 -6.63 -5.73 -12.72
C LYS A 37 -6.94 -4.40 -12.05
N ARG A 38 -8.06 -3.78 -12.42
CA ARG A 38 -8.46 -2.44 -11.94
C ARG A 38 -8.57 -2.35 -10.41
N ILE A 39 -8.97 -3.45 -9.76
CA ILE A 39 -9.16 -3.50 -8.30
C ILE A 39 -7.81 -3.50 -7.59
N ALA A 40 -6.84 -4.27 -8.09
CA ALA A 40 -5.47 -4.25 -7.57
C ALA A 40 -4.81 -2.86 -7.69
N ALA A 41 -5.07 -2.13 -8.78
CA ALA A 41 -4.57 -0.77 -8.96
C ALA A 41 -5.17 0.22 -7.94
N ILE A 42 -6.48 0.17 -7.71
CA ILE A 42 -7.15 1.00 -6.69
C ILE A 42 -6.64 0.64 -5.29
N ALA A 43 -6.48 -0.65 -5.00
CA ALA A 43 -5.97 -1.12 -3.72
C ALA A 43 -4.56 -0.60 -3.44
N ALA A 44 -3.67 -0.49 -4.44
CA ALA A 44 -2.34 0.09 -4.25
C ALA A 44 -2.39 1.57 -3.83
N VAL A 45 -3.30 2.37 -4.43
CA VAL A 45 -3.49 3.78 -4.05
C VAL A 45 -4.05 3.89 -2.64
N VAL A 46 -5.07 3.09 -2.31
CA VAL A 46 -5.67 3.05 -0.97
C VAL A 46 -4.68 2.54 0.07
N ALA A 47 -3.85 1.56 -0.27
CA ALA A 47 -2.81 1.06 0.61
C ALA A 47 -1.78 2.14 0.94
N TYR A 48 -1.37 2.92 -0.05
CA TYR A 48 -0.41 4.00 0.14
C TYR A 48 -1.01 5.13 1.00
N LEU A 49 -2.13 5.73 0.57
CA LEU A 49 -2.75 6.87 1.25
C LEU A 49 -3.42 6.49 2.58
N GLY A 50 -4.14 5.37 2.59
CA GLY A 50 -4.82 4.85 3.77
C GLY A 50 -3.84 4.32 4.81
N GLY A 51 -2.82 3.57 4.38
CA GLY A 51 -1.74 3.13 5.27
C GLY A 51 -0.99 4.31 5.89
N PHE A 52 -0.80 5.39 5.12
CA PHE A 52 -0.18 6.62 5.62
C PHE A 52 -1.06 7.30 6.68
N ALA A 53 -2.36 7.44 6.41
CA ALA A 53 -3.29 8.03 7.37
C ALA A 53 -3.34 7.23 8.68
N ILE A 54 -3.39 5.90 8.59
CA ILE A 54 -3.35 5.01 9.76
C ILE A 54 -2.02 5.16 10.51
N ALA A 55 -0.90 5.16 9.80
CA ALA A 55 0.40 5.38 10.41
C ALA A 55 0.47 6.71 11.14
N MET A 56 -0.08 7.78 10.58
CA MET A 56 -0.12 9.09 11.24
C MET A 56 -1.00 9.11 12.48
N LEU A 57 -2.11 8.37 12.50
CA LEU A 57 -2.99 8.31 13.66
C LEU A 57 -2.40 7.50 14.83
N PHE A 58 -1.63 6.45 14.53
CA PHE A 58 -1.11 5.53 15.54
C PHE A 58 0.41 5.66 15.79
N ASN A 59 1.07 6.63 15.15
CA ASN A 59 2.50 6.81 15.36
C ASN A 59 2.80 7.20 16.80
N GLN A 60 3.91 6.68 17.32
CA GLN A 60 4.49 7.00 18.59
C GLN A 60 5.99 7.25 18.41
N ASP A 61 6.45 8.32 19.04
CA ASP A 61 7.86 8.64 19.17
C ASP A 61 8.48 7.80 20.29
N GLY A 62 9.68 7.26 20.04
CA GLY A 62 10.47 6.50 20.99
C GLY A 62 11.93 6.97 21.01
N LEU A 63 12.72 6.37 21.91
CA LEU A 63 14.16 6.59 21.98
C LEU A 63 14.86 5.25 21.73
N ASP A 64 15.86 5.26 20.84
CA ASP A 64 16.77 4.13 20.72
C ASP A 64 17.78 4.10 21.87
N PRO A 65 18.50 2.97 22.09
CA PRO A 65 19.51 2.86 23.14
C PRO A 65 20.69 3.86 23.02
N GLY A 66 20.85 4.51 21.87
CA GLY A 66 21.85 5.56 21.62
C GLY A 66 21.33 6.99 21.83
N GLY A 67 20.08 7.15 22.29
CA GLY A 67 19.45 8.47 22.49
C GLY A 67 18.88 9.11 21.21
N GLY A 68 18.88 8.38 20.10
CA GLY A 68 18.25 8.79 18.85
C GLY A 68 16.72 8.72 18.92
N ARG A 69 16.05 9.73 18.37
CA ARG A 69 14.58 9.77 18.30
C ARG A 69 14.11 8.82 17.21
N THR A 70 13.33 7.81 17.58
CA THR A 70 12.72 6.84 16.67
C THR A 70 11.22 7.10 16.56
N ASN A 71 10.60 6.69 15.46
CA ASN A 71 9.15 6.77 15.28
C ASN A 71 8.67 5.47 14.62
N ASN A 72 7.60 4.87 15.12
CA ASN A 72 7.07 3.59 14.63
C ASN A 72 6.12 3.73 13.42
N ALA A 73 5.88 4.94 12.90
CA ALA A 73 5.02 5.21 11.76
C ALA A 73 5.39 4.36 10.55
N TRP A 74 6.68 4.18 10.26
CA TRP A 74 7.13 3.38 9.12
C TRP A 74 6.72 1.91 9.24
N ILE A 75 6.71 1.33 10.44
CA ILE A 75 6.29 -0.05 10.70
C ILE A 75 4.79 -0.17 10.48
N ILE A 76 4.01 0.71 11.12
CA ILE A 76 2.54 0.72 11.03
C ILE A 76 2.11 0.91 9.59
N TRP A 77 2.75 1.86 8.88
CA TRP A 77 2.47 2.11 7.47
C TRP A 77 2.73 0.89 6.60
N THR A 78 3.88 0.23 6.80
CA THR A 78 4.25 -0.96 6.01
C THR A 78 3.27 -2.11 6.25
N VAL A 79 2.90 -2.37 7.50
CA VAL A 79 1.94 -3.43 7.84
C VAL A 79 0.58 -3.15 7.23
N ALA A 80 0.06 -1.92 7.41
CA ALA A 80 -1.23 -1.52 6.84
C ALA A 80 -1.21 -1.62 5.31
N TYR A 81 -0.12 -1.19 4.67
CA TYR A 81 0.06 -1.27 3.23
C TYR A 81 -0.02 -2.72 2.73
N ILE A 82 0.74 -3.64 3.35
CA ILE A 82 0.75 -5.05 2.97
C ILE A 82 -0.66 -5.66 3.09
N VAL A 83 -1.35 -5.41 4.20
CA VAL A 83 -2.70 -5.95 4.42
C VAL A 83 -3.68 -5.48 3.34
N ILE A 84 -3.68 -4.17 3.02
CA ILE A 84 -4.60 -3.61 2.02
C ILE A 84 -4.28 -4.14 0.62
N VAL A 85 -3.00 -4.23 0.25
CA VAL A 85 -2.57 -4.78 -1.05
C VAL A 85 -2.99 -6.24 -1.19
N LEU A 86 -2.76 -7.07 -0.16
CA LEU A 86 -3.15 -8.48 -0.17
C LEU A 86 -4.66 -8.65 -0.34
N VAL A 87 -5.46 -7.85 0.36
CA VAL A 87 -6.93 -7.87 0.22
C VAL A 87 -7.33 -7.47 -1.21
N GLY A 88 -6.72 -6.42 -1.77
CA GLY A 88 -6.97 -6.00 -3.16
C GLY A 88 -6.70 -7.10 -4.18
N PHE A 89 -5.55 -7.78 -4.06
CA PHE A 89 -5.21 -8.92 -4.91
C PHE A 89 -6.16 -10.11 -4.72
N LEU A 90 -6.57 -10.41 -3.48
CA LEU A 90 -7.49 -11.51 -3.19
C LEU A 90 -8.87 -11.27 -3.81
N ILE A 91 -9.40 -10.05 -3.70
CA ILE A 91 -10.69 -9.68 -4.30
C ILE A 91 -10.62 -9.82 -5.83
N ASP A 92 -9.54 -9.32 -6.45
CA ASP A 92 -9.37 -9.41 -7.89
C ASP A 92 -9.23 -10.87 -8.37
N PHE A 93 -8.58 -11.72 -7.58
CA PHE A 93 -8.50 -13.16 -7.85
C PHE A 93 -9.88 -13.83 -7.78
N ILE A 94 -10.69 -13.53 -6.76
CA ILE A 94 -12.04 -14.09 -6.59
C ILE A 94 -12.95 -13.67 -7.75
N ILE A 95 -12.92 -12.39 -8.14
CA ILE A 95 -13.75 -11.87 -9.23
C ILE A 95 -13.36 -12.50 -10.56
N HIS A 96 -12.06 -12.65 -10.82
CA HIS A 96 -11.59 -13.30 -12.03
C HIS A 96 -12.01 -14.76 -12.13
N ARG A 97 -11.94 -15.52 -11.03
CA ARG A 97 -12.48 -16.90 -11.00
C ARG A 97 -13.98 -16.94 -11.28
N ARG A 98 -14.77 -16.09 -10.62
CA ARG A 98 -16.22 -16.04 -10.85
C ARG A 98 -16.58 -15.72 -12.29
N GLY A 99 -15.84 -14.82 -12.94
CA GLY A 99 -16.03 -14.50 -14.37
C GLY A 99 -15.84 -15.72 -15.28
N LEU A 100 -14.84 -16.56 -15.02
CA LEU A 100 -14.60 -17.80 -15.77
C LEU A 100 -15.70 -18.84 -15.52
N ASP A 101 -16.16 -18.97 -14.28
CA ASP A 101 -17.21 -19.92 -13.92
C ASP A 101 -18.55 -19.60 -14.62
N HIS A 102 -18.88 -18.31 -14.76
CA HIS A 102 -20.07 -17.86 -15.48
C HIS A 102 -19.96 -18.09 -17.00
N ALA A 103 -18.82 -17.78 -17.61
CA ALA A 103 -18.59 -18.01 -19.05
C ALA A 103 -18.69 -19.50 -19.43
N THR A 104 -18.22 -20.39 -18.55
CA THR A 104 -18.29 -21.83 -18.77
C THR A 104 -19.73 -22.35 -18.75
N LYS A 105 -20.60 -21.77 -17.90
CA LYS A 105 -22.01 -22.17 -17.81
C LYS A 105 -22.85 -21.73 -19.02
N ASP A 106 -22.57 -20.56 -19.59
CA ASP A 106 -23.27 -20.07 -20.78
C ASP A 106 -22.88 -20.83 -22.05
N SER A 107 -21.64 -21.33 -22.15
CA SER A 107 -21.20 -22.16 -23.29
C SER A 107 -21.79 -23.57 -23.31
N GLN A 108 -22.44 -24.02 -22.23
CA GLN A 108 -23.04 -25.36 -22.11
C GLN A 108 -24.58 -25.35 -22.27
N LYS A 109 -25.18 -24.18 -22.55
CA LYS A 109 -26.59 -24.02 -22.92
C LYS A 109 -26.76 -23.87 -24.42
#